data_AF-A0A357FX78-F1
#
_entry.id   AF-A0A357FX78-F1
#
_cell.length_a   1.000
_cell.length_b   1.000
_cell.length_c   1.000
_cell.angle_alpha   90.00
_cell.angle_beta   90.00
_cell.angle_gamma   90.00
#
_symmetry.space_group_name_H-M   'P 1'
#
loop_
_entity.id
_entity.type
_entity.pdbx_description
1 polymer ?
#
loop_
_entity_poly.entity_id
_entity_poly.type
_entity_poly.pdbx_seq_one_letter_code
_entity_poly.pdbx_strand_id
1 'polypeptide(L)'
;MALLLQTPLAPAPAKRPERYCLFTKTLYKIKAVKAILKKILPRPLLQQAVILRDRVRLGTTPTQIFQENPLKPAFGTEALEAIFSDPELERSWTAALKKITGVYGQTSAMGGVNPGDRRALYYLVHALKPQRLLEIGTHIGASTVFLAEALKNASPGSVMSTVDILNVNGPQGPWKGLGLKMPPRESLEKLGLSDRVSFHASSSSDFLKNAGEKFNFIFLDGDHSSRTVYEEVSLALRVLGENGVILLHDYYPGGKPLFRDGNIIAGPFMALDRIMHENRTIKVLPLGNLPWETKQGLHATSLALLTRAA
;
A
#
# COMPACT_ATOMS: atom_id res chain seq x y z
N MET A 1 -70.54 -15.90 11.06
CA MET A 1 -69.68 -16.61 10.08
C MET A 1 -68.49 -15.73 9.72
N ALA A 2 -67.35 -15.95 10.37
CA ALA A 2 -66.06 -15.47 9.90
C ALA A 2 -65.03 -16.56 10.27
N LEU A 3 -64.53 -17.23 9.23
CA LEU A 3 -63.51 -18.28 9.29
C LEU A 3 -62.18 -17.68 9.76
N LEU A 4 -61.64 -18.20 10.86
CA LEU A 4 -60.23 -18.03 11.25
C LEU A 4 -59.38 -19.00 10.45
N LEU A 5 -58.68 -18.50 9.42
CA LEU A 5 -57.63 -19.24 8.71
C LEU A 5 -56.36 -19.25 9.57
N GLN A 6 -56.04 -20.40 10.16
CA GLN A 6 -54.75 -20.66 10.81
C GLN A 6 -53.69 -20.88 9.72
N THR A 7 -52.63 -20.07 9.73
CA THR A 7 -51.41 -20.30 8.95
C THR A 7 -50.59 -21.45 9.57
N PRO A 8 -50.04 -22.38 8.78
CA PRO A 8 -49.21 -23.46 9.31
C PRO A 8 -47.83 -22.95 9.77
N LEU A 9 -47.39 -23.44 10.93
CA LEU A 9 -46.05 -23.23 11.48
C LEU A 9 -44.96 -23.67 10.49
N ALA A 10 -43.96 -22.81 10.31
CA ALA A 10 -42.77 -23.12 9.52
C ALA A 10 -42.02 -24.34 10.08
N PRO A 11 -41.47 -25.23 9.23
CA PRO A 11 -40.71 -26.39 9.69
C PRO A 11 -39.39 -25.96 10.36
N ALA A 12 -39.03 -26.67 11.44
CA ALA A 12 -37.79 -26.48 12.16
C ALA A 12 -36.56 -26.58 11.24
N PRO A 13 -35.49 -25.79 11.48
CA PRO A 13 -34.30 -25.81 10.62
C PRO A 13 -33.63 -27.19 10.66
N ALA A 14 -33.41 -27.77 9.48
CA ALA A 14 -32.70 -29.03 9.31
C ALA A 14 -31.33 -29.00 10.02
N LYS A 15 -31.04 -30.04 10.80
CA LYS A 15 -29.73 -30.23 11.45
C LYS A 15 -28.63 -30.21 10.37
N ARG A 16 -27.71 -29.25 10.47
CA ARG A 16 -26.56 -29.12 9.56
C ARG A 16 -25.64 -30.36 9.69
N PRO A 17 -25.09 -30.88 8.59
CA PRO A 17 -24.28 -32.09 8.61
C PRO A 17 -22.95 -31.88 9.36
N GLU A 18 -22.55 -32.88 10.16
CA GLU A 18 -21.38 -32.92 11.06
C GLU A 18 -20.02 -32.63 10.39
N ARG A 19 -19.95 -32.61 9.05
CA ARG A 19 -18.72 -32.34 8.28
C ARG A 19 -18.16 -30.92 8.49
N TYR A 20 -18.98 -29.94 8.88
CA TYR A 20 -18.51 -28.58 9.18
C TYR A 20 -17.69 -28.49 10.49
N CYS A 21 -17.90 -29.40 11.45
CA CYS A 21 -17.26 -29.35 12.77
C CYS A 21 -15.81 -29.89 12.75
N LEU A 22 -15.52 -30.83 11.84
CA LEU A 22 -14.15 -31.36 11.65
C LEU A 22 -13.21 -30.36 10.96
N PHE A 23 -13.74 -29.56 10.03
CA PHE A 23 -12.96 -28.55 9.32
C PHE A 23 -12.55 -27.38 10.25
N THR A 24 -13.46 -26.93 11.12
CA THR A 24 -13.20 -25.86 12.08
C THR A 24 -12.22 -26.27 13.18
N LYS A 25 -12.30 -27.52 13.68
CA LYS A 25 -11.35 -28.07 14.67
C LYS A 25 -9.93 -28.20 14.11
N THR A 26 -9.80 -28.63 12.85
CA THR A 26 -8.49 -28.73 12.18
C THR A 26 -7.87 -27.36 11.94
N LEU A 27 -8.65 -26.39 11.44
CA LEU A 27 -8.21 -25.01 11.27
C LEU A 27 -7.82 -24.33 12.60
N TYR A 28 -8.57 -24.60 13.68
CA TYR A 28 -8.26 -24.11 15.02
C TYR A 28 -6.94 -24.70 15.55
N LYS A 29 -6.72 -26.01 15.39
CA LYS A 29 -5.44 -26.66 15.73
C LYS A 29 -4.27 -26.06 14.95
N ILE A 30 -4.43 -25.80 13.64
CA ILE A 30 -3.39 -25.16 12.82
C ILE A 30 -3.09 -23.72 13.31
N LYS A 31 -4.12 -22.94 13.66
CA LYS A 31 -3.93 -21.58 14.21
C LYS A 31 -3.24 -21.61 15.58
N ALA A 32 -3.62 -22.54 16.46
CA ALA A 32 -3.01 -22.71 17.78
C ALA A 32 -1.55 -23.14 17.68
N VAL A 33 -1.23 -24.11 16.81
CA VAL A 33 0.15 -24.55 16.55
C VAL A 33 1.00 -23.40 15.98
N LYS A 34 0.47 -22.60 15.04
CA LYS A 34 1.16 -21.41 14.53
C LYS A 34 1.40 -20.36 15.62
N ALA A 35 0.45 -20.15 16.52
CA ALA A 35 0.60 -19.21 17.63
C ALA A 35 1.67 -19.67 18.64
N ILE A 36 1.75 -20.99 18.90
CA ILE A 36 2.75 -21.60 19.77
C ILE A 36 4.14 -21.51 19.13
N LEU A 37 4.27 -21.89 17.85
CA LEU A 37 5.54 -21.78 17.10
C LEU A 37 6.06 -20.34 17.07
N LYS A 38 5.20 -19.34 16.89
CA LYS A 38 5.59 -17.92 16.96
C LYS A 38 6.13 -17.49 18.33
N LYS A 39 5.74 -18.16 19.41
CA LYS A 39 6.22 -17.88 20.78
C LYS A 39 7.54 -18.60 21.10
N ILE A 40 7.82 -19.72 20.43
CA ILE A 40 8.97 -20.59 20.73
C ILE A 40 10.13 -20.35 19.77
N LEU A 41 9.87 -20.10 18.47
CA LEU A 41 10.95 -19.88 17.50
C LEU A 41 11.58 -18.50 17.70
N PRO A 42 12.93 -18.41 17.68
CA PRO A 42 13.64 -17.15 17.50
C PRO A 42 13.10 -16.39 16.28
N ARG A 43 12.87 -15.08 16.43
CA ARG A 43 12.35 -14.22 15.35
C ARG A 43 13.11 -14.36 14.02
N PRO A 44 14.45 -14.46 13.99
CA PRO A 44 15.18 -14.64 12.73
C PRO A 44 14.78 -15.93 12.01
N LEU A 45 14.61 -17.05 12.73
CA LEU A 45 14.19 -18.31 12.12
C LEU A 45 12.76 -18.25 11.60
N LEU A 46 11.86 -17.58 12.33
CA LEU A 46 10.49 -17.35 11.87
C LEU A 46 10.48 -16.54 10.57
N GLN A 47 11.31 -15.50 10.48
CA GLN A 47 11.44 -14.66 9.30
C GLN A 47 11.99 -15.46 8.11
N GLN A 48 13.03 -16.27 8.31
CA GLN A 48 13.56 -17.16 7.27
C GLN A 48 12.50 -18.15 6.75
N ALA A 49 11.71 -18.75 7.65
CA ALA A 49 10.63 -19.64 7.27
C ALA A 49 9.52 -18.93 6.45
N VAL A 50 9.19 -17.68 6.80
CA VAL A 50 8.25 -16.86 6.04
C VAL A 50 8.80 -16.56 4.64
N ILE A 51 10.06 -16.14 4.53
CA ILE A 51 10.73 -15.84 3.26
C ILE A 51 10.76 -17.08 2.36
N LEU A 52 11.13 -18.25 2.90
CA LEU A 52 11.17 -19.50 2.14
C LEU A 52 9.78 -19.89 1.62
N ARG A 53 8.76 -19.81 2.47
CA ARG A 53 7.37 -20.10 2.08
C ARG A 53 6.92 -19.16 0.97
N ASP A 54 7.20 -17.87 1.11
CA ASP A 54 6.80 -16.85 0.13
C ASP A 54 7.57 -17.02 -1.19
N ARG A 55 8.81 -17.52 -1.15
CA ARG A 55 9.59 -17.90 -2.34
C ARG A 55 8.97 -19.08 -3.08
N VAL A 56 8.59 -20.13 -2.35
CA VAL A 56 7.93 -21.31 -2.94
C VAL A 56 6.60 -20.89 -3.58
N ARG A 57 5.78 -20.11 -2.85
CA ARG A 57 4.50 -19.60 -3.37
C ARG A 57 4.68 -18.76 -4.62
N LEU A 58 5.63 -17.82 -4.62
CA LEU A 58 5.95 -17.03 -5.79
C LEU A 58 6.37 -17.94 -6.95
N GLY A 59 7.29 -18.88 -6.73
CA GLY A 59 7.76 -19.80 -7.78
C GLY A 59 6.66 -20.65 -8.42
N THR A 60 5.60 -20.97 -7.66
CA THR A 60 4.42 -21.69 -8.17
C THR A 60 3.33 -20.77 -8.78
N THR A 61 3.50 -19.45 -8.71
CA THR A 61 2.51 -18.49 -9.22
C THR A 61 2.63 -18.40 -10.75
N PRO A 62 1.53 -18.58 -11.51
CA PRO A 62 1.57 -18.48 -12.97
C PRO A 62 2.14 -17.14 -13.44
N THR A 63 2.93 -17.18 -14.51
CA THR A 63 3.53 -15.99 -15.11
C THR A 63 2.45 -14.99 -15.51
N GLN A 64 2.67 -13.72 -15.16
CA GLN A 64 1.79 -12.62 -15.55
C GLN A 64 2.37 -11.88 -16.77
N ILE A 65 1.50 -11.12 -17.45
CA ILE A 65 1.92 -10.18 -18.49
C ILE A 65 2.21 -8.83 -17.83
N PHE A 66 3.40 -8.29 -18.07
CA PHE A 66 3.81 -6.98 -17.58
C PHE A 66 3.91 -6.02 -18.77
N GLN A 67 2.87 -5.20 -18.98
CA GLN A 67 2.83 -4.22 -20.07
C GLN A 67 3.60 -2.97 -19.66
N GLU A 68 4.88 -2.88 -20.03
CA GLU A 68 5.76 -1.82 -19.57
C GLU A 68 5.57 -0.48 -20.28
N ASN A 69 4.97 -0.45 -21.48
CA ASN A 69 4.90 0.75 -22.33
C ASN A 69 4.44 2.03 -21.60
N PRO A 70 3.40 2.00 -20.73
CA PRO A 70 2.92 3.19 -20.04
C PRO A 70 3.89 3.70 -18.95
N LEU A 71 4.86 2.89 -18.52
CA LEU A 71 5.88 3.34 -17.55
C LEU A 71 6.69 4.48 -18.15
N LYS A 72 6.92 5.48 -17.31
CA LYS A 72 7.87 6.55 -17.61
C LYS A 72 9.24 5.93 -17.96
N PRO A 73 9.80 6.23 -19.14
CA PRO A 73 11.18 5.84 -19.47
C PRO A 73 12.14 6.46 -18.47
N ALA A 74 13.21 5.74 -18.13
CA ALA A 74 14.41 6.23 -17.44
C ALA A 74 14.17 7.46 -16.53
N PHE A 75 13.68 7.21 -15.31
CA PHE A 75 13.64 8.24 -14.27
C PHE A 75 15.07 8.43 -13.73
N GLY A 76 15.80 9.44 -14.21
CA GLY A 76 17.21 9.62 -13.83
C GLY A 76 17.40 9.95 -12.35
N THR A 77 18.50 9.48 -11.75
CA THR A 77 18.90 9.87 -10.39
C THR A 77 19.04 11.39 -10.26
N GLU A 78 19.56 12.07 -11.28
CA GLU A 78 19.66 13.54 -11.34
C GLU A 78 18.28 14.21 -11.21
N ALA A 79 17.24 13.64 -11.82
CA ALA A 79 15.88 14.17 -11.70
C ALA A 79 15.33 14.01 -10.28
N LEU A 80 15.62 12.89 -9.61
CA LEU A 80 15.26 12.69 -8.20
C LEU A 80 16.01 13.66 -7.29
N GLU A 81 17.31 13.83 -7.50
CA GLU A 81 18.13 14.78 -6.74
C GLU A 81 17.64 16.21 -6.90
N ALA A 82 17.29 16.62 -8.13
CA ALA A 82 16.69 17.91 -8.41
C ALA A 82 15.36 18.10 -7.67
N ILE A 83 14.48 17.09 -7.67
CA ILE A 83 13.22 17.13 -6.93
C ILE A 83 13.48 17.24 -5.43
N PHE A 84 14.33 16.37 -4.85
CA PHE A 84 14.53 16.34 -3.41
C PHE A 84 15.35 17.51 -2.86
N SER A 85 16.04 18.25 -3.72
CA SER A 85 16.79 19.45 -3.34
C SER A 85 16.06 20.75 -3.64
N ASP A 86 14.82 20.69 -4.13
CA ASP A 86 14.06 21.88 -4.55
C ASP A 86 13.62 22.73 -3.32
N PRO A 87 14.09 23.99 -3.20
CA PRO A 87 13.74 24.85 -2.08
C PRO A 87 12.27 25.32 -2.10
N GLU A 88 11.59 25.33 -3.26
CA GLU A 88 10.16 25.59 -3.35
C GLU A 88 9.35 24.45 -2.76
N LEU A 89 9.72 23.21 -3.09
CA LEU A 89 9.12 22.02 -2.50
C LEU A 89 9.32 21.99 -0.99
N GLU A 90 10.49 22.42 -0.49
CA GLU A 90 10.70 22.46 0.96
C GLU A 90 9.80 23.48 1.67
N ARG A 91 9.59 24.66 1.08
CA ARG A 91 8.64 25.64 1.61
C ARG A 91 7.22 25.09 1.63
N SER A 92 6.81 24.45 0.53
CA SER A 92 5.49 23.84 0.38
C SER A 92 5.27 22.70 1.38
N TRP A 93 6.25 21.81 1.53
CA TRP A 93 6.26 20.74 2.52
C TRP A 93 6.17 21.26 3.95
N THR A 94 6.96 22.28 4.31
CA THR A 94 6.94 22.85 5.66
C THR A 94 5.56 23.41 6.02
N ALA A 95 4.92 24.09 5.07
CA ALA A 95 3.56 24.59 5.24
C ALA A 95 2.53 23.44 5.37
N ALA A 96 2.62 22.43 4.49
CA ALA A 96 1.75 21.26 4.51
C ALA A 96 1.90 20.46 5.81
N LEU A 97 3.14 20.23 6.27
CA LEU A 97 3.44 19.50 7.50
C LEU A 97 2.81 20.19 8.70
N LYS A 98 2.98 21.51 8.85
CA LYS A 98 2.36 22.30 9.92
C LYS A 98 0.83 22.20 9.90
N LYS A 99 0.22 22.31 8.71
CA LYS A 99 -1.23 22.20 8.53
C LYS A 99 -1.73 20.80 8.92
N ILE A 100 -1.10 19.76 8.38
CA ILE A 100 -1.50 18.36 8.58
C ILE A 100 -1.31 17.94 10.03
N THR A 101 -0.17 18.26 10.68
CA THR A 101 0.06 17.88 12.08
C THR A 101 -0.89 18.59 13.04
N GLY A 102 -1.35 19.79 12.70
CA GLY A 102 -2.37 20.52 13.46
C GLY A 102 -3.75 19.82 13.48
N VAL A 103 -4.08 19.05 12.44
CA VAL A 103 -5.35 18.30 12.34
C VAL A 103 -5.17 16.84 12.75
N TYR A 104 -4.20 16.18 12.13
CA TYR A 104 -3.97 14.75 12.23
C TYR A 104 -3.24 14.37 13.53
N GLY A 105 -2.52 15.32 14.15
CA GLY A 105 -1.72 15.12 15.36
C GLY A 105 -0.29 14.68 15.06
N GLN A 106 0.67 15.20 15.84
CA GLN A 106 2.11 14.95 15.64
C GLN A 106 2.46 13.45 15.71
N THR A 107 1.97 12.75 16.73
CA THR A 107 2.22 11.32 16.95
C THR A 107 1.54 10.43 15.92
N SER A 108 0.31 10.77 15.55
CA SER A 108 -0.45 10.02 14.54
C SER A 108 0.15 10.21 13.15
N ALA A 109 0.67 11.41 12.85
CA ALA A 109 1.46 11.62 11.67
C ALA A 109 2.64 10.63 11.64
N MET A 110 3.26 10.28 12.77
CA MET A 110 4.39 9.33 12.81
C MET A 110 4.04 7.85 12.61
N GLY A 111 2.75 7.46 12.52
CA GLY A 111 2.34 6.07 12.26
C GLY A 111 2.31 5.70 10.77
N GLY A 112 2.49 4.42 10.44
CA GLY A 112 2.50 3.95 9.04
C GLY A 112 3.83 4.26 8.32
N VAL A 113 3.74 4.83 7.11
CA VAL A 113 4.90 5.31 6.34
C VAL A 113 5.72 6.29 7.19
N ASN A 114 7.03 6.10 7.29
CA ASN A 114 7.88 6.95 8.15
C ASN A 114 7.92 8.41 7.65
N PRO A 115 8.26 9.39 8.51
CA PRO A 115 8.22 10.82 8.14
C PRO A 115 9.02 11.18 6.90
N GLY A 116 10.24 10.63 6.75
CA GLY A 116 11.08 10.92 5.60
C GLY A 116 10.52 10.36 4.30
N ASP A 117 9.95 9.15 4.31
CA ASP A 117 9.28 8.57 3.14
C ASP A 117 8.02 9.35 2.76
N ARG A 118 7.25 9.85 3.73
CA ARG A 118 6.09 10.73 3.47
C ARG A 118 6.50 12.05 2.83
N ARG A 119 7.64 12.61 3.23
CA ARG A 119 8.22 13.79 2.58
C ARG A 119 8.61 13.48 1.13
N ALA A 120 9.26 12.35 0.88
CA ALA A 120 9.59 11.94 -0.50
C ALA A 120 8.34 11.73 -1.37
N LEU A 121 7.31 11.07 -0.84
CA LEU A 121 6.01 10.92 -1.50
C LEU A 121 5.39 12.27 -1.85
N TYR A 122 5.35 13.21 -0.89
CA TYR A 122 4.83 14.55 -1.11
C TYR A 122 5.59 15.28 -2.23
N TYR A 123 6.92 15.24 -2.19
CA TYR A 123 7.79 15.88 -3.19
C TYR A 123 7.56 15.30 -4.58
N LEU A 124 7.52 13.97 -4.70
CA LEU A 124 7.30 13.29 -5.98
C LEU A 124 5.94 13.66 -6.58
N VAL A 125 4.86 13.65 -5.79
CA VAL A 125 3.53 14.04 -6.28
C VAL A 125 3.47 15.50 -6.67
N HIS A 126 4.08 16.39 -5.87
CA HIS A 126 4.11 17.82 -6.15
C HIS A 126 4.93 18.15 -7.41
N ALA A 127 6.03 17.44 -7.65
CA ALA A 127 6.87 17.62 -8.84
C ALA A 127 6.23 17.01 -10.10
N LEU A 128 5.69 15.80 -9.99
CA LEU A 128 5.14 15.05 -11.13
C LEU A 128 3.72 15.48 -11.51
N LYS A 129 3.00 16.13 -10.60
CA LYS A 129 1.67 16.71 -10.83
C LYS A 129 0.68 15.71 -11.49
N PRO A 130 0.51 14.49 -10.94
CA PRO A 130 -0.36 13.50 -11.56
C PRO A 130 -1.81 13.95 -11.54
N GLN A 131 -2.53 13.73 -12.66
CA GLN A 131 -3.96 14.03 -12.73
C GLN A 131 -4.79 13.03 -11.93
N ARG A 132 -4.40 11.75 -11.95
CA ARG A 132 -5.03 10.69 -11.17
C ARG A 132 -3.97 9.91 -10.41
N LEU A 133 -4.11 9.87 -9.09
CA LEU A 133 -3.24 9.13 -8.19
C LEU A 133 -3.99 7.93 -7.62
N LEU A 134 -3.35 6.77 -7.60
CA LEU A 134 -3.83 5.58 -6.90
C LEU A 134 -2.91 5.26 -5.73
N GLU A 135 -3.48 5.04 -4.56
CA GLU A 135 -2.79 4.43 -3.40
C GLU A 135 -3.44 3.08 -3.11
N ILE A 136 -2.62 2.03 -3.04
CA ILE A 136 -3.01 0.72 -2.52
C ILE A 136 -2.40 0.58 -1.12
N GLY A 137 -3.24 0.46 -0.11
CA GLY A 137 -2.86 0.48 1.31
C GLY A 137 -3.16 1.85 1.94
N THR A 138 -4.38 2.03 2.46
CA THR A 138 -4.76 3.29 3.13
C THR A 138 -4.42 3.28 4.61
N HIS A 139 -4.70 2.17 5.30
CA HIS A 139 -4.53 1.97 6.74
C HIS A 139 -5.14 3.12 7.58
N ILE A 140 -4.32 3.89 8.30
CA ILE A 140 -4.76 5.06 9.09
C ILE A 140 -4.84 6.35 8.26
N GLY A 141 -4.37 6.35 7.02
CA GLY A 141 -4.35 7.51 6.13
C GLY A 141 -3.11 8.39 6.27
N ALA A 142 -2.02 7.88 6.86
CA ALA A 142 -0.83 8.67 7.16
C ALA A 142 -0.09 9.15 5.89
N SER A 143 -0.02 8.35 4.84
CA SER A 143 0.44 8.77 3.50
C SER A 143 -0.67 9.54 2.77
N THR A 144 -1.91 9.05 2.83
CA THR A 144 -3.08 9.61 2.13
C THR A 144 -3.24 11.11 2.33
N VAL A 145 -3.13 11.62 3.57
CA VAL A 145 -3.30 13.06 3.84
C VAL A 145 -2.19 13.92 3.20
N PHE A 146 -0.97 13.42 3.13
CA PHE A 146 0.15 14.14 2.49
C PHE A 146 0.06 14.06 0.96
N LEU A 147 -0.30 12.89 0.41
CA LEU A 147 -0.53 12.71 -1.02
C LEU A 147 -1.67 13.63 -1.51
N ALA A 148 -2.78 13.71 -0.76
CA ALA A 148 -3.90 14.59 -1.07
C ALA A 148 -3.53 16.08 -1.00
N GLU A 149 -2.75 16.50 0.00
CA GLU A 149 -2.29 17.89 0.09
C GLU A 149 -1.30 18.23 -1.04
N ALA A 150 -0.41 17.30 -1.42
CA ALA A 150 0.53 17.49 -2.54
C ALA A 150 -0.20 17.66 -3.88
N LEU A 151 -1.26 16.89 -4.11
CA LEU A 151 -2.07 16.93 -5.33
C LEU A 151 -2.70 18.30 -5.63
N LYS A 152 -2.87 19.16 -4.62
CA LYS A 152 -3.36 20.53 -4.85
C LYS A 152 -2.48 21.33 -5.80
N ASN A 153 -1.18 20.99 -5.88
CA ASN A 153 -0.21 21.66 -6.75
C ASN A 153 -0.15 21.06 -8.17
N ALA A 154 -0.94 20.02 -8.44
CA ALA A 154 -1.12 19.47 -9.77
C ALA A 154 -2.10 20.33 -10.59
N SER A 155 -3.30 19.82 -10.88
CA SER A 155 -4.37 20.59 -11.52
C SER A 155 -5.61 20.67 -10.63
N PRO A 156 -6.49 21.68 -10.79
CA PRO A 156 -7.72 21.78 -10.02
C PRO A 156 -8.63 20.56 -10.11
N GLY A 157 -8.54 19.77 -11.18
CA GLY A 157 -9.29 18.50 -11.35
C GLY A 157 -8.51 17.24 -10.96
N SER A 158 -7.32 17.37 -10.38
CA SER A 158 -6.52 16.21 -9.94
C SER A 158 -7.14 15.56 -8.72
N VAL A 159 -7.27 14.23 -8.77
CA VAL A 159 -7.94 13.42 -7.76
C VAL A 159 -7.15 12.15 -7.43
N MET A 160 -7.46 11.58 -6.27
CA MET A 160 -6.85 10.38 -5.73
C MET A 160 -7.91 9.34 -5.42
N SER A 161 -7.59 8.07 -5.71
CA SER A 161 -8.29 6.91 -5.19
C SER A 161 -7.36 6.20 -4.19
N THR A 162 -7.85 5.89 -3.00
CA THR A 162 -7.12 5.09 -2.01
C THR A 162 -7.90 3.82 -1.70
N VAL A 163 -7.22 2.69 -1.73
CA VAL A 163 -7.82 1.35 -1.67
C VAL A 163 -7.25 0.58 -0.50
N ASP A 164 -8.13 0.02 0.31
CA ASP A 164 -7.76 -0.86 1.41
C ASP A 164 -8.76 -2.02 1.51
N ILE A 165 -8.29 -3.19 1.96
CA ILE A 165 -9.16 -4.36 2.14
C ILE A 165 -10.28 -4.09 3.17
N LEU A 166 -10.03 -3.17 4.10
CA LEU A 166 -10.99 -2.74 5.10
C LEU A 166 -11.66 -1.41 4.71
N ASN A 167 -12.88 -1.21 5.17
CA ASN A 167 -13.42 0.14 5.28
C ASN A 167 -12.69 0.88 6.42
N VAL A 168 -11.59 1.56 6.08
CA VAL A 168 -10.74 2.29 7.04
C VAL A 168 -11.45 3.42 7.77
N ASN A 169 -12.54 3.94 7.20
CA ASN A 169 -13.35 4.98 7.83
C ASN A 169 -14.49 4.40 8.70
N GLY A 170 -14.70 3.08 8.64
CA GLY A 170 -15.79 2.39 9.32
C GLY A 170 -15.48 2.03 10.78
N PRO A 171 -16.39 1.29 11.43
CA PRO A 171 -16.27 0.92 12.84
C PRO A 171 -15.03 0.09 13.19
N GLN A 172 -14.48 -0.66 12.22
CA GLN A 172 -13.29 -1.51 12.34
C GLN A 172 -12.03 -0.85 11.78
N GLY A 173 -12.07 0.46 11.50
CA GLY A 173 -10.94 1.20 10.94
C GLY A 173 -9.71 1.13 11.86
N PRO A 174 -8.48 0.98 11.30
CA PRO A 174 -7.25 0.84 12.09
C PRO A 174 -6.98 2.02 13.05
N TRP A 175 -7.46 3.21 12.69
CA TRP A 175 -7.30 4.44 13.47
C TRP A 175 -7.79 4.31 14.91
N LYS A 176 -8.86 3.54 15.17
CA LYS A 176 -9.38 3.32 16.53
C LYS A 176 -8.42 2.52 17.40
N GLY A 177 -7.92 1.41 16.87
CA GLY A 177 -7.00 0.53 17.59
C GLY A 177 -5.65 1.19 17.87
N LEU A 178 -5.29 2.18 17.06
CA LEU A 178 -4.07 2.97 17.20
C LEU A 178 -4.28 4.31 17.95
N GLY A 179 -5.47 4.52 18.51
CA GLY A 179 -5.76 5.68 19.37
C GLY A 179 -5.83 7.03 18.64
N LEU A 180 -6.05 7.03 17.33
CA LEU A 180 -6.30 8.26 16.58
C LEU A 180 -7.69 8.80 16.92
N LYS A 181 -7.82 10.13 16.89
CA LYS A 181 -9.06 10.83 17.27
C LYS A 181 -10.17 10.71 16.24
N MET A 182 -9.83 10.49 14.97
CA MET A 182 -10.77 10.51 13.87
C MET A 182 -10.28 9.63 12.70
N PRO A 183 -11.19 9.16 11.82
CA PRO A 183 -10.81 8.42 10.62
C PRO A 183 -10.07 9.29 9.59
N PRO A 184 -9.41 8.66 8.60
CA PRO A 184 -8.77 9.36 7.48
C PRO A 184 -9.68 10.38 6.79
N ARG A 185 -10.95 10.01 6.52
CA ARG A 185 -11.91 10.87 5.82
C ARG A 185 -12.21 12.16 6.58
N GLU A 186 -12.46 12.08 7.88
CA GLU A 186 -12.71 13.27 8.71
C GLU A 186 -11.46 14.16 8.80
N SER A 187 -10.26 13.57 8.79
CA SER A 187 -9.01 14.33 8.74
C SER A 187 -8.91 15.14 7.45
N LEU A 188 -9.24 14.53 6.30
CA LEU A 188 -9.27 15.21 5.00
C LEU A 188 -10.35 16.30 4.95
N GLU A 189 -11.53 16.07 5.54
CA GLU A 189 -12.59 17.07 5.67
C GLU A 189 -12.09 18.32 6.41
N LYS A 190 -11.43 18.15 7.56
CA LYS A 190 -10.85 19.27 8.32
C LYS A 190 -9.70 19.96 7.59
N LEU A 191 -9.02 19.27 6.69
CA LEU A 191 -7.98 19.84 5.83
C LEU A 191 -8.54 20.52 4.57
N GLY A 192 -9.85 20.41 4.32
CA GLY A 192 -10.50 20.91 3.10
C GLY A 192 -10.09 20.13 1.84
N LEU A 193 -9.96 18.80 1.96
CA LEU A 193 -9.47 17.89 0.91
C LEU A 193 -10.48 16.81 0.51
N SER A 194 -11.73 16.90 0.95
CA SER A 194 -12.75 15.86 0.73
C SER A 194 -13.07 15.63 -0.74
N ASP A 195 -13.00 16.67 -1.56
CA ASP A 195 -13.21 16.64 -3.01
C ASP A 195 -12.08 15.93 -3.77
N ARG A 196 -10.95 15.68 -3.11
CA ARG A 196 -9.74 15.13 -3.73
C ARG A 196 -9.61 13.63 -3.60
N VAL A 197 -10.26 12.99 -2.63
CA VAL A 197 -9.96 11.60 -2.26
C VAL A 197 -11.21 10.73 -2.25
N SER A 198 -11.18 9.67 -3.07
CA SER A 198 -12.13 8.57 -3.02
C SER A 198 -11.56 7.40 -2.22
N PHE A 199 -12.33 6.87 -1.27
CA PHE A 199 -11.96 5.70 -0.47
C PHE A 199 -12.67 4.46 -0.99
N HIS A 200 -11.93 3.38 -1.18
CA HIS A 200 -12.45 2.11 -1.67
C HIS A 200 -12.11 0.98 -0.69
N ALA A 201 -13.15 0.33 -0.13
CA ALA A 201 -13.01 -0.87 0.67
C ALA A 201 -13.08 -2.09 -0.26
N SER A 202 -11.93 -2.57 -0.72
CA SER A 202 -11.82 -3.64 -1.72
C SER A 202 -10.46 -4.32 -1.62
N SER A 203 -10.33 -5.56 -2.11
CA SER A 203 -9.00 -6.08 -2.42
C SER A 203 -8.38 -5.23 -3.53
N SER A 204 -7.06 -5.05 -3.47
CA SER A 204 -6.29 -4.38 -4.52
C SER A 204 -6.51 -5.06 -5.88
N SER A 205 -6.49 -6.40 -5.89
CA SER A 205 -6.71 -7.17 -7.11
C SER A 205 -8.09 -6.94 -7.73
N ASP A 206 -9.15 -6.87 -6.92
CA ASP A 206 -10.51 -6.63 -7.43
C ASP A 206 -10.67 -5.19 -7.89
N PHE A 207 -10.09 -4.22 -7.18
CA PHE A 207 -10.10 -2.83 -7.60
C PHE A 207 -9.39 -2.65 -8.94
N LEU A 208 -8.14 -3.14 -9.05
CA LEU A 208 -7.32 -2.97 -10.25
C LEU A 208 -7.91 -3.69 -11.47
N LYS A 209 -8.55 -4.86 -11.30
CA LYS A 209 -9.23 -5.57 -12.40
C LYS A 209 -10.44 -4.83 -12.94
N ASN A 210 -11.12 -4.07 -12.08
CA ASN A 210 -12.38 -3.39 -12.41
C ASN A 210 -12.21 -1.88 -12.57
N ALA A 211 -11.00 -1.34 -12.45
CA ALA A 211 -10.74 0.08 -12.61
C ALA A 211 -11.07 0.51 -14.05
N GLY A 212 -12.05 1.39 -14.21
CA GLY A 212 -12.46 1.95 -15.49
C GLY A 212 -11.64 3.16 -15.94
N GLU A 213 -10.60 3.52 -15.19
CA GLU A 213 -9.81 4.73 -15.38
C GLU A 213 -8.31 4.43 -15.35
N LYS A 214 -7.51 5.38 -15.86
CA LYS A 214 -6.05 5.30 -15.86
C LYS A 214 -5.46 6.22 -14.79
N PHE A 215 -4.37 5.80 -14.18
CA PHE A 215 -3.64 6.55 -13.16
C PHE A 215 -2.25 6.96 -13.66
N ASN A 216 -1.77 8.15 -13.30
CA ASN A 216 -0.43 8.62 -13.69
C ASN A 216 0.60 8.43 -12.56
N PHE A 217 0.13 8.18 -11.34
CA PHE A 217 0.96 7.86 -10.19
C PHE A 217 0.26 6.76 -9.40
N ILE A 218 0.91 5.61 -9.24
CA ILE A 218 0.41 4.49 -8.43
C ILE A 218 1.39 4.23 -7.29
N PHE A 219 0.93 4.35 -6.06
CA PHE A 219 1.69 3.99 -4.85
C PHE A 219 1.21 2.64 -4.32
N LEU A 220 2.13 1.68 -4.20
CA LEU A 220 1.85 0.33 -3.70
C LEU A 220 2.48 0.16 -2.30
N ASP A 221 1.64 0.13 -1.27
CA ASP A 221 1.98 -0.01 0.16
C ASP A 221 0.94 -0.91 0.87
N GLY A 222 0.48 -1.94 0.16
CA GLY A 222 -0.58 -2.86 0.58
C GLY A 222 -0.05 -4.13 1.25
N ASP A 223 -0.30 -5.28 0.63
CA ASP A 223 0.19 -6.56 1.13
C ASP A 223 1.64 -6.81 0.68
N HIS A 224 2.51 -7.11 1.65
CA HIS A 224 3.93 -7.30 1.38
C HIS A 224 4.33 -8.74 1.04
N SER A 225 3.39 -9.63 0.70
CA SER A 225 3.76 -10.96 0.21
C SER A 225 4.19 -10.87 -1.25
N SER A 226 5.24 -11.62 -1.59
CA SER A 226 5.82 -11.60 -2.94
C SER A 226 4.80 -11.93 -4.03
N ARG A 227 3.86 -12.85 -3.76
CA ARG A 227 2.81 -13.22 -4.71
C ARG A 227 1.86 -12.06 -4.98
N THR A 228 1.37 -11.40 -3.92
CA THR A 228 0.44 -10.28 -4.08
C THR A 228 1.10 -9.15 -4.84
N VAL A 229 2.32 -8.74 -4.47
CA VAL A 229 3.05 -7.68 -5.18
C VAL A 229 3.29 -8.04 -6.65
N TYR A 230 3.64 -9.31 -6.94
CA TYR A 230 3.84 -9.78 -8.32
C TYR A 230 2.56 -9.67 -9.17
N GLU A 231 1.41 -10.06 -8.62
CA GLU A 231 0.11 -9.93 -9.29
C GLU A 231 -0.34 -8.46 -9.39
N GLU A 232 -0.14 -7.66 -8.33
CA GLU A 232 -0.48 -6.24 -8.27
C GLU A 232 0.29 -5.41 -9.28
N VAL A 233 1.61 -5.64 -9.46
CA VAL A 233 2.39 -4.89 -10.46
C VAL A 233 1.87 -5.16 -11.88
N SER A 234 1.51 -6.40 -12.21
CA SER A 234 0.90 -6.70 -13.52
C SER A 234 -0.42 -5.96 -13.72
N LEU A 235 -1.28 -5.92 -12.69
CA LEU A 235 -2.57 -5.24 -12.77
C LEU A 235 -2.42 -3.70 -12.76
N ALA A 236 -1.50 -3.17 -11.96
CA ALA A 236 -1.17 -1.75 -11.89
C ALA A 236 -0.69 -1.23 -13.24
N LEU A 237 0.17 -1.97 -13.94
CA LEU A 237 0.61 -1.63 -15.29
C LEU A 237 -0.55 -1.54 -16.29
N ARG A 238 -1.58 -2.39 -16.16
CA ARG A 238 -2.77 -2.34 -17.04
C ARG A 238 -3.61 -1.09 -16.83
N VAL A 239 -3.58 -0.49 -15.64
CA VAL A 239 -4.33 0.73 -15.30
C VAL A 239 -3.44 1.97 -15.25
N LEU A 240 -2.15 1.84 -15.57
CA LEU A 240 -1.23 2.97 -15.66
C LEU A 240 -1.51 3.73 -16.97
N GLY A 241 -1.61 5.05 -16.86
CA GLY A 241 -1.64 5.97 -17.99
C GLY A 241 -0.25 6.19 -18.59
N GLU A 242 -0.20 6.71 -19.80
CA GLU A 242 1.07 7.00 -20.49
C GLU A 242 2.00 7.88 -19.66
N ASN A 243 3.30 7.55 -19.68
CA ASN A 243 4.35 8.19 -18.88
C ASN A 243 4.08 8.20 -17.37
N GLY A 244 3.27 7.25 -16.88
CA GLY A 244 2.96 7.10 -15.47
C GLY A 244 4.12 6.50 -14.67
N VAL A 245 4.05 6.65 -13.35
CA VAL A 245 5.01 6.03 -12.42
C VAL A 245 4.30 5.07 -11.47
N ILE A 246 4.99 3.97 -11.14
CA ILE A 246 4.60 3.09 -10.03
C ILE A 246 5.71 3.21 -8.98
N LEU A 247 5.32 3.57 -7.77
CA LEU A 247 6.21 3.67 -6.62
C LEU A 247 5.83 2.58 -5.61
N LEU A 248 6.81 1.79 -5.18
CA LEU A 248 6.63 0.75 -4.19
C LEU A 248 7.21 1.20 -2.85
N HIS A 249 6.53 0.84 -1.77
CA HIS A 249 7.08 0.87 -0.41
C HIS A 249 7.74 -0.48 -0.06
N ASP A 250 8.50 -0.49 1.02
CA ASP A 250 9.15 -1.69 1.56
C ASP A 250 9.97 -2.52 0.54
N TYR A 251 10.60 -1.84 -0.42
CA TYR A 251 11.60 -2.44 -1.30
C TYR A 251 12.97 -2.43 -0.63
N TYR A 252 13.52 -3.64 -0.38
CA TYR A 252 14.85 -3.84 0.20
C TYR A 252 15.81 -4.34 -0.88
N PRO A 253 16.68 -3.47 -1.46
CA PRO A 253 17.55 -3.83 -2.57
C PRO A 253 18.43 -5.04 -2.26
N GLY A 254 18.44 -6.03 -3.15
CA GLY A 254 19.17 -7.28 -2.97
C GLY A 254 18.68 -8.14 -1.79
N GLY A 255 17.50 -7.86 -1.23
CA GLY A 255 16.98 -8.51 -0.03
C GLY A 255 17.80 -8.20 1.23
N LYS A 256 18.51 -7.07 1.26
CA LYS A 256 19.38 -6.67 2.37
C LYS A 256 18.71 -5.67 3.31
N PRO A 257 18.99 -5.71 4.62
CA PRO A 257 18.48 -4.72 5.56
C PRO A 257 18.91 -3.29 5.21
N LEU A 258 17.98 -2.35 5.36
CA LEU A 258 18.22 -0.91 5.20
C LEU A 258 18.38 -0.19 6.55
N PHE A 259 17.85 -0.77 7.62
CA PHE A 259 17.76 -0.14 8.94
C PHE A 259 18.58 -0.91 9.98
N ARG A 260 18.90 -0.26 11.10
CA ARG A 260 19.79 -0.77 12.16
C ARG A 260 19.24 -2.02 12.86
N ASP A 261 17.92 -2.22 12.83
CA ASP A 261 17.25 -3.37 13.42
C ASP A 261 17.44 -4.67 12.62
N GLY A 262 18.05 -4.61 11.43
CA GLY A 262 18.29 -5.77 10.58
C GLY A 262 17.03 -6.39 9.96
N ASN A 263 15.86 -5.78 10.17
CA ASN A 263 14.60 -6.31 9.66
C ASN A 263 14.49 -6.10 8.14
N ILE A 264 13.87 -7.07 7.47
CA ILE A 264 13.61 -7.04 6.03
C ILE A 264 12.18 -7.48 5.75
N ILE A 265 11.58 -6.84 4.76
CA ILE A 265 10.32 -7.24 4.15
C ILE A 265 10.66 -7.71 2.73
N ALA A 266 10.79 -9.03 2.57
CA ALA A 266 11.39 -9.60 1.37
C ALA A 266 10.45 -9.65 0.15
N GLY A 267 9.13 -9.56 0.37
CA GLY A 267 8.14 -9.79 -0.68
C GLY A 267 8.26 -8.85 -1.87
N PRO A 268 8.26 -7.52 -1.68
CA PRO A 268 8.42 -6.56 -2.77
C PRO A 268 9.71 -6.79 -3.57
N PHE A 269 10.85 -7.00 -2.90
CA PHE A 269 12.11 -7.32 -3.58
C PHE A 269 12.01 -8.61 -4.40
N MET A 270 11.50 -9.71 -3.83
CA MET A 270 11.40 -10.99 -4.52
C MET A 270 10.43 -10.95 -5.72
N ALA A 271 9.32 -10.23 -5.59
CA ALA A 271 8.37 -10.03 -6.66
C ALA A 271 9.01 -9.29 -7.83
N LEU A 272 9.64 -8.15 -7.54
CA LEU A 272 10.28 -7.32 -8.56
C LEU A 272 11.52 -7.98 -9.17
N ASP A 273 12.29 -8.74 -8.40
CA ASP A 273 13.39 -9.55 -8.93
C ASP A 273 12.88 -10.54 -9.99
N ARG A 274 11.82 -11.29 -9.69
CA ARG A 274 11.18 -12.17 -10.68
C ARG A 274 10.68 -11.40 -11.90
N ILE A 275 10.03 -10.25 -11.71
CA ILE A 275 9.51 -9.41 -12.81
C ILE A 275 10.64 -8.97 -13.73
N MET A 276 11.77 -8.49 -13.19
CA MET A 276 12.93 -8.09 -13.99
C MET A 276 13.62 -9.26 -14.69
N HIS A 277 13.43 -10.50 -14.24
CA HIS A 277 13.88 -11.70 -14.94
C HIS A 277 12.96 -12.06 -16.12
N GLU A 278 11.65 -11.91 -15.95
CA GLU A 278 10.64 -12.23 -16.96
C GLU A 278 10.43 -11.13 -18.00
N ASN A 279 10.61 -9.86 -17.62
CA ASN A 279 10.58 -8.69 -18.50
C ASN A 279 11.82 -7.82 -18.22
N ARG A 280 12.83 -7.92 -19.10
CA ARG A 280 14.12 -7.23 -18.97
C ARG A 280 14.04 -5.72 -19.22
N THR A 281 12.95 -5.23 -19.81
CA THR A 281 12.71 -3.81 -20.06
C THR A 281 12.32 -3.09 -18.78
N ILE A 282 11.59 -3.76 -17.88
CA ILE A 282 11.24 -3.22 -16.57
C ILE A 282 12.50 -3.10 -15.70
N LYS A 283 12.65 -1.96 -15.05
CA LYS A 283 13.73 -1.65 -14.11
C LYS A 283 13.16 -1.14 -12.81
N VAL A 284 13.87 -1.41 -11.73
CA VAL A 284 13.58 -0.85 -10.40
C VAL A 284 14.68 0.14 -10.06
N LEU A 285 14.29 1.35 -9.69
CA LEU A 285 15.17 2.40 -9.20
C LEU A 285 14.87 2.62 -7.70
N PRO A 286 15.67 2.04 -6.80
CA PRO A 286 15.62 2.40 -5.39
C PRO A 286 15.97 3.87 -5.22
N LEU A 287 15.24 4.59 -4.36
CA LEU A 287 15.53 6.01 -4.12
C LEU A 287 16.81 6.22 -3.28
N GLY A 288 17.33 5.17 -2.64
CA GLY A 288 18.62 5.19 -1.95
C GLY A 288 18.57 5.97 -0.63
N ASN A 289 19.36 7.04 -0.54
CA ASN A 289 19.38 7.93 0.62
C ASN A 289 18.66 9.23 0.28
N LEU A 290 17.74 9.64 1.15
CA LEU A 290 17.06 10.93 1.06
C LEU A 290 17.91 12.04 1.70
N PRO A 291 17.71 13.32 1.30
CA PRO A 291 18.45 14.44 1.91
C PRO A 291 18.10 14.71 3.39
N TRP A 292 17.10 14.00 3.93
CA TRP A 292 16.58 14.16 5.29
C TRP A 292 16.44 12.81 5.98
N GLU A 293 16.26 12.85 7.30
CA GLU A 293 16.06 11.65 8.11
C GLU A 293 14.75 10.93 7.78
N THR A 294 14.81 9.60 7.78
CA THR A 294 13.69 8.68 7.55
C THR A 294 13.32 7.95 8.84
N LYS A 295 13.91 6.79 9.08
CA LYS A 295 13.64 5.87 10.19
C LYS A 295 14.95 5.61 10.93
N GLN A 296 14.89 5.59 12.27
CA GLN A 296 16.05 5.33 13.15
C GLN A 296 17.22 6.33 12.98
N GLY A 297 16.93 7.58 12.60
CA GLY A 297 17.94 8.62 12.37
C GLY A 297 18.86 8.31 11.18
N LEU A 298 18.40 7.47 10.26
CA LEU A 298 19.08 7.19 8.99
C LEU A 298 18.45 8.01 7.88
N HIS A 299 19.12 8.07 6.73
CA HIS A 299 18.63 8.70 5.51
C HIS A 299 18.12 7.68 4.49
N ALA A 300 18.35 6.39 4.72
CA ALA A 300 17.95 5.32 3.81
C ALA A 300 16.42 5.22 3.71
N THR A 301 15.90 5.00 2.51
CA THR A 301 14.47 4.77 2.26
C THR A 301 14.22 3.42 1.61
N SER A 302 13.06 2.81 1.92
CA SER A 302 12.59 1.59 1.25
C SER A 302 11.71 1.88 0.02
N LEU A 303 11.60 3.15 -0.39
CA LEU A 303 10.90 3.55 -1.61
C LEU A 303 11.69 3.17 -2.86
N ALA A 304 10.99 2.64 -3.86
CA ALA A 304 11.57 2.35 -5.17
C ALA A 304 10.58 2.63 -6.31
N LEU A 305 11.06 3.27 -7.37
CA LEU A 305 10.31 3.51 -8.59
C LEU A 305 10.44 2.32 -9.54
N LEU A 306 9.31 1.90 -10.11
CA LEU A 306 9.30 1.07 -11.31
C LEU A 306 9.43 1.98 -12.53
N THR A 307 10.39 1.68 -13.39
CA THR A 307 10.69 2.42 -14.62
C THR A 307 10.85 1.43 -15.76
N ARG A 308 10.99 1.94 -16.99
CA ARG A 308 11.42 1.12 -18.12
C ARG A 308 12.76 1.62 -18.68
N ALA A 309 13.52 0.70 -19.24
CA ALA A 309 14.69 1.03 -20.06
C ALA A 309 14.28 2.05 -21.14
N ALA A 310 15.20 2.99 -21.40
CA ALA A 310 15.04 3.99 -22.46
C ALA A 310 14.89 3.33 -23.83
#